data_AF-A0A838QRN6-F1
#
_entry.id   AF-A0A838QRN6-F1
#
_cell.length_a   1.000
_cell.length_b   1.000
_cell.length_c   1.000
_cell.angle_alpha   90.00
_cell.angle_beta   90.00
_cell.angle_gamma   90.00
#
_symmetry.space_group_name_H-M   'P 1'
#
loop_
_entity.id
_entity.type
_entity.pdbx_description
1 polymer ?
#
loop_
_entity_poly.entity_id
_entity_poly.type
_entity_poly.pdbx_seq_one_letter_code
_entity_poly.pdbx_strand_id
1 'polypeptide(L)'
;MRLSAAALIPGFFLAAGCNSSVNQDDGAGRLEARWTGADSGRLAASTTAEWCGERRALEIRAVQGDTGLAMVLYPLDSIEADTYLVSQPEAADSLAPSAGVALRLFSTNSVQGYQGDSGSVVLTQSSSGELSGRLAVSARSVVNGRPLTLTGKFQGLVVMPQSRGCGPDAADSTETYADSADTYADSIDFDDDDASTDVD
;
A
#
# COMPACT_ATOMS: atom_id res chain seq x y z
N MET A 1 -49.49 -19.99 -48.26
CA MET A 1 -50.58 -19.47 -47.39
C MET A 1 -50.57 -20.21 -46.07
N ARG A 2 -50.01 -19.64 -45.00
CA ARG A 2 -50.50 -19.74 -43.62
C ARG A 2 -50.05 -18.48 -42.87
N LEU A 3 -51.03 -17.79 -42.31
CA LEU A 3 -50.97 -16.53 -41.58
C LEU A 3 -50.67 -16.76 -40.08
N SER A 4 -50.16 -15.71 -39.43
CA SER A 4 -50.35 -15.32 -38.01
C SER A 4 -49.67 -16.21 -36.95
N ALA A 5 -49.17 -15.69 -35.82
CA ALA A 5 -49.67 -14.57 -35.02
C ALA A 5 -48.55 -13.77 -34.34
N ALA A 6 -48.75 -12.45 -34.35
CA ALA A 6 -48.04 -11.50 -33.52
C ALA A 6 -48.51 -11.62 -32.06
N ALA A 7 -47.57 -11.72 -31.12
CA ALA A 7 -47.83 -11.51 -29.71
C ALA A 7 -47.03 -10.28 -29.25
N LEU A 8 -47.76 -9.18 -29.10
CA LEU A 8 -47.33 -7.97 -28.40
C LEU A 8 -47.13 -8.30 -26.92
N ILE A 9 -45.90 -8.21 -26.42
CA ILE A 9 -45.63 -8.21 -24.98
C ILE A 9 -45.42 -6.75 -24.54
N PRO A 10 -46.18 -6.26 -23.54
CA PRO A 10 -46.14 -4.87 -23.10
C PRO A 10 -44.83 -4.54 -22.39
N GLY A 11 -44.35 -3.33 -22.65
CA GLY A 11 -43.14 -2.77 -22.05
C GLY A 11 -43.22 -2.68 -20.53
N PHE A 12 -42.29 -3.36 -19.88
CA PHE A 12 -41.94 -3.12 -18.48
C PHE A 12 -40.82 -2.07 -18.49
N PHE A 13 -41.19 -0.80 -18.32
CA PHE A 13 -40.24 0.28 -18.06
C PHE A 13 -39.63 0.05 -16.66
N LEU A 14 -38.54 -0.70 -16.60
CA LEU A 14 -37.65 -0.70 -15.45
C LEU A 14 -36.98 0.67 -15.41
N ALA A 15 -37.54 1.57 -14.60
CA ALA A 15 -36.86 2.77 -14.16
C ALA A 15 -35.63 2.35 -13.36
N ALA A 16 -34.52 2.15 -14.07
CA ALA A 16 -33.20 2.09 -13.48
C ALA A 16 -32.93 3.46 -12.87
N GLY A 17 -33.26 3.61 -11.59
CA GLY A 17 -32.79 4.71 -10.79
C GLY A 17 -31.27 4.63 -10.77
N CYS A 18 -30.62 5.44 -11.60
CA CYS A 18 -29.23 5.79 -11.44
C CYS A 18 -29.12 6.57 -10.12
N ASN A 19 -29.05 5.85 -9.00
CA ASN A 19 -28.46 6.41 -7.79
C ASN A 19 -27.03 6.76 -8.17
N SER A 20 -26.84 8.02 -8.56
CA SER A 20 -25.52 8.62 -8.60
C SER A 20 -25.05 8.56 -7.16
N SER A 21 -24.24 7.55 -6.85
CA SER A 21 -23.49 7.48 -5.62
C SER A 21 -22.75 8.81 -5.52
N VAL A 22 -23.32 9.73 -4.73
CA VAL A 22 -22.58 10.85 -4.18
C VAL A 22 -21.58 10.19 -3.25
N ASN A 23 -20.47 9.72 -3.83
CA ASN A 23 -19.28 9.38 -3.10
C ASN A 23 -18.85 10.71 -2.49
N GLN A 24 -19.16 10.81 -1.21
CA GLN A 24 -18.82 11.90 -0.34
C GLN A 24 -17.30 11.83 -0.11
N ASP A 25 -16.56 12.23 -1.15
CA ASP A 25 -15.11 12.43 -1.16
C ASP A 25 -14.82 13.77 -0.47
N ASP A 26 -15.11 13.87 0.83
CA ASP A 26 -14.88 15.08 1.64
C ASP A 26 -13.38 15.29 1.96
N GLY A 27 -12.49 15.06 0.98
CA GLY A 27 -11.03 15.22 1.11
C GLY A 27 -10.18 14.17 0.40
N ALA A 28 -10.80 13.22 -0.32
CA ALA A 28 -10.06 12.22 -1.08
C ALA A 28 -9.58 12.81 -2.41
N GLY A 29 -8.26 12.91 -2.58
CA GLY A 29 -7.70 13.26 -3.87
C GLY A 29 -7.65 12.06 -4.80
N ARG A 30 -7.02 12.23 -5.96
CA ARG A 30 -6.85 11.16 -6.95
C ARG A 30 -5.39 10.92 -7.25
N LEU A 31 -5.00 9.64 -7.32
CA LEU A 31 -3.67 9.20 -7.71
C LEU A 31 -3.75 8.33 -8.97
N GLU A 32 -2.83 8.58 -9.90
CA GLU A 32 -2.61 7.77 -11.11
C GLU A 32 -1.12 7.43 -11.23
N ALA A 33 -0.80 6.13 -11.27
CA ALA A 33 0.56 5.64 -11.38
C ALA A 33 0.69 4.48 -12.37
N ARG A 34 1.89 4.29 -12.89
CA ARG A 34 2.27 3.19 -13.78
C ARG A 34 3.68 2.72 -13.47
N TRP A 35 3.92 1.43 -13.67
CA TRP A 35 5.24 0.84 -13.48
C TRP A 35 5.63 -0.13 -14.59
N THR A 36 6.93 -0.31 -14.75
CA THR A 36 7.56 -1.23 -15.71
C THR A 36 8.88 -1.78 -15.14
N GLY A 37 9.30 -2.98 -15.57
CA GLY A 37 10.57 -3.59 -15.17
C GLY A 37 10.38 -5.06 -14.84
N ALA A 38 10.62 -5.44 -13.58
CA ALA A 38 10.38 -6.79 -13.08
C ALA A 38 8.91 -7.26 -13.22
N ASP A 39 7.99 -6.29 -13.20
CA ASP A 39 6.55 -6.39 -13.38
C ASP A 39 6.07 -5.14 -14.16
N SER A 40 4.83 -5.11 -14.64
CA SER A 40 4.24 -3.95 -15.31
C SER A 40 2.75 -3.81 -14.98
N GLY A 41 2.31 -2.58 -14.75
CA GLY A 41 0.92 -2.31 -14.43
C GLY A 41 0.61 -0.84 -14.23
N ARG A 42 -0.61 -0.57 -13.76
CA ARG A 42 -1.12 0.76 -13.48
C ARG A 42 -2.06 0.74 -12.28
N LEU A 43 -2.15 1.87 -11.60
CA LEU A 43 -3.06 2.12 -10.49
C LEU A 43 -3.76 3.45 -10.74
N ALA A 44 -5.08 3.49 -10.59
CA ALA A 44 -5.86 4.73 -10.58
C ALA A 44 -6.90 4.63 -9.46
N ALA A 45 -6.69 5.36 -8.37
CA ALA A 45 -7.48 5.20 -7.14
C ALA A 45 -7.69 6.55 -6.42
N SER A 46 -8.71 6.59 -5.57
CA SER A 46 -8.82 7.62 -4.54
C SER A 46 -7.61 7.53 -3.61
N THR A 47 -7.14 8.67 -3.13
CA THR A 47 -5.94 8.74 -2.31
C THR A 47 -6.17 9.66 -1.11
N THR A 48 -5.58 9.29 0.03
CA THR A 48 -5.64 10.07 1.27
C THR A 48 -4.27 10.65 1.59
N ALA A 49 -4.27 11.77 2.32
CA ALA A 49 -3.06 12.43 2.80
C ALA A 49 -3.18 12.71 4.30
N GLU A 50 -2.32 12.10 5.10
CA GLU A 50 -2.37 12.17 6.56
C GLU A 50 -1.06 12.72 7.12
N TRP A 51 -1.15 13.75 7.95
CA TRP A 51 -0.01 14.36 8.64
C TRP A 51 0.19 13.73 10.01
N CYS A 52 1.37 13.14 10.18
CA CYS A 52 1.90 12.69 11.44
C CYS A 52 2.70 13.83 12.11
N GLY A 53 2.13 14.44 13.14
CA GLY A 53 2.80 15.51 13.88
C GLY A 53 4.07 15.06 14.63
N GLU A 54 4.06 13.85 15.21
CA GLU A 54 5.17 13.34 16.03
C GLU A 54 6.43 13.02 15.21
N ARG A 55 6.25 12.45 14.02
CA ARG A 55 7.35 12.11 13.08
C ARG A 55 7.59 13.19 12.04
N ARG A 56 6.81 14.27 12.06
CA ARG A 56 6.82 15.35 11.04
C ARG A 56 6.78 14.77 9.62
N ALA A 57 5.85 13.87 9.38
CA ALA A 57 5.77 13.11 8.14
C ALA A 57 4.38 13.22 7.50
N LEU A 58 4.34 13.40 6.18
CA LEU A 58 3.10 13.35 5.41
C LEU A 58 3.00 11.99 4.71
N GLU A 59 2.00 11.20 5.09
CA GLU A 59 1.71 9.93 4.43
C GLU A 59 0.65 10.11 3.34
N ILE A 60 0.93 9.63 2.14
CA ILE A 60 0.01 9.64 1.00
C ILE A 60 -0.24 8.19 0.57
N ARG A 61 -1.50 7.76 0.56
CA ARG A 61 -1.86 6.35 0.33
C ARG A 61 -2.94 6.22 -0.72
N ALA A 62 -2.79 5.27 -1.64
CA ALA A 62 -3.75 4.93 -2.68
C ALA A 62 -3.88 3.41 -2.78
N VAL A 63 -5.10 2.87 -2.71
CA VAL A 63 -5.36 1.43 -2.75
C VAL A 63 -6.49 1.12 -3.74
N GLN A 64 -6.30 0.11 -4.58
CA GLN A 64 -7.32 -0.42 -5.49
C GLN A 64 -7.26 -1.95 -5.47
N GLY A 65 -8.27 -2.58 -4.87
CA GLY A 65 -8.24 -4.02 -4.61
C GLY A 65 -7.01 -4.37 -3.77
N ASP A 66 -6.21 -5.31 -4.26
CA ASP A 66 -5.00 -5.79 -3.57
C ASP A 66 -3.72 -5.03 -3.96
N THR A 67 -3.83 -4.01 -4.80
CA THR A 67 -2.71 -3.15 -5.19
C THR A 67 -2.71 -1.86 -4.38
N GLY A 68 -1.59 -1.54 -3.75
CA GLY A 68 -1.42 -0.34 -2.94
C GLY A 68 -0.14 0.41 -3.26
N LEU A 69 -0.22 1.74 -3.31
CA LEU A 69 0.93 2.63 -3.37
C LEU A 69 0.88 3.56 -2.15
N ALA A 70 1.99 3.62 -1.42
CA ALA A 70 2.18 4.53 -0.30
C ALA A 70 3.45 5.36 -0.52
N MET A 71 3.39 6.61 -0.10
CA MET A 71 4.53 7.52 -0.06
C MET A 71 4.55 8.21 1.30
N VAL A 72 5.74 8.45 1.84
CA VAL A 72 5.93 9.26 3.04
C VAL A 72 6.89 10.38 2.70
N LEU A 73 6.47 11.63 2.92
CA LEU A 73 7.31 12.80 2.74
C LEU A 73 7.80 13.30 4.09
N TYR A 74 9.11 13.51 4.21
CA TYR A 74 9.78 14.03 5.39
C TYR A 74 10.26 15.46 5.10
N PRO A 75 9.44 16.50 5.35
CA PRO A 75 9.89 17.89 5.27
C PRO A 75 10.88 18.26 6.37
N LEU A 76 11.58 19.39 6.19
CA LEU A 76 12.46 19.97 7.21
C LEU A 76 11.67 20.47 8.43
N ASP A 77 10.69 21.36 8.17
CA ASP A 77 9.92 22.02 9.23
C ASP A 77 8.41 21.85 9.03
N SER A 78 7.92 22.20 7.83
CA SER A 78 6.53 22.10 7.43
C SER A 78 6.36 21.50 6.03
N ILE A 79 5.15 21.03 5.71
CA ILE A 79 4.84 20.60 4.35
C ILE A 79 4.91 21.81 3.43
N GLU A 80 5.82 21.78 2.46
CA GLU A 80 6.04 22.85 1.49
C GLU A 80 6.06 22.32 0.07
N ALA A 81 5.72 23.17 -0.89
CA ALA A 81 5.86 22.84 -2.30
C ALA A 81 7.35 22.75 -2.67
N ASP A 82 7.90 21.55 -2.68
CA ASP A 82 9.31 21.29 -2.97
C ASP A 82 9.52 19.92 -3.66
N THR A 83 10.77 19.62 -3.98
CA THR A 83 11.24 18.33 -4.47
C THR A 83 11.81 17.50 -3.34
N TYR A 84 11.18 16.36 -3.08
CA TYR A 84 11.61 15.39 -2.08
C TYR A 84 12.37 14.26 -2.76
N LEU A 85 13.64 14.06 -2.39
CA LEU A 85 14.45 12.99 -2.96
C LEU A 85 14.03 11.64 -2.39
N VAL A 86 13.76 10.68 -3.28
CA VAL A 86 13.44 9.32 -2.83
C VAL A 86 14.69 8.64 -2.33
N SER A 87 14.62 8.16 -1.11
CA SER A 87 15.65 7.37 -0.44
C SER A 87 15.06 6.05 0.04
N GLN A 88 15.92 5.12 0.43
CA GLN A 88 15.48 3.87 1.05
C GLN A 88 14.80 4.17 2.39
N PRO A 89 13.77 3.39 2.80
CA PRO A 89 13.00 3.65 4.02
C PRO A 89 13.86 3.85 5.28
N GLU A 90 14.97 3.12 5.40
CA GLU A 90 15.88 3.15 6.55
C GLU A 90 16.69 4.46 6.65
N ALA A 91 16.79 5.22 5.56
CA ALA A 91 17.52 6.48 5.49
C ALA A 91 16.62 7.71 5.30
N ALA A 92 15.38 7.51 4.85
CA ALA A 92 14.50 8.60 4.47
C ALA A 92 14.21 9.54 5.65
N ASP A 93 13.89 9.01 6.82
CA ASP A 93 13.52 9.81 7.99
C ASP A 93 14.65 10.72 8.52
N SER A 94 15.90 10.42 8.17
CA SER A 94 17.10 11.10 8.65
C SER A 94 17.69 12.08 7.62
N LEU A 95 17.14 12.13 6.41
CA LEU A 95 17.67 12.88 5.27
C LEU A 95 16.70 13.93 4.73
N ALA A 96 15.86 14.52 5.58
CA ALA A 96 14.92 15.57 5.18
C ALA A 96 15.63 16.73 4.44
N PRO A 97 15.05 17.26 3.32
CA PRO A 97 13.80 16.85 2.70
C PRO A 97 13.94 15.56 1.89
N SER A 98 13.14 14.54 2.21
CA SER A 98 13.20 13.23 1.57
C SER A 98 11.81 12.60 1.39
N ALA A 99 11.78 11.53 0.59
CA ALA A 99 10.60 10.70 0.43
C ALA A 99 10.94 9.21 0.57
N GLY A 100 10.07 8.47 1.24
CA GLY A 100 9.97 7.01 1.14
C GLY A 100 8.82 6.64 0.21
N VAL A 101 8.98 5.58 -0.59
CA VAL A 101 7.93 5.07 -1.49
C VAL A 101 7.82 3.56 -1.36
N ALA A 102 6.61 3.04 -1.27
CA ALA A 102 6.34 1.61 -1.19
C ALA A 102 5.18 1.24 -2.14
N LEU A 103 5.36 0.15 -2.89
CA LEU A 103 4.36 -0.41 -3.80
C LEU A 103 4.12 -1.86 -3.42
N ARG A 104 2.87 -2.21 -3.14
CA ARG A 104 2.40 -3.58 -2.92
C ARG A 104 1.62 -4.03 -4.14
N LEU A 105 2.08 -5.10 -4.78
CA LEU A 105 1.45 -5.72 -5.92
C LEU A 105 0.91 -7.10 -5.52
N PHE A 106 -0.28 -7.44 -5.99
CA PHE A 106 -0.80 -8.78 -5.91
C PHE A 106 -0.73 -9.43 -7.29
N SER A 107 0.04 -10.50 -7.42
CA SER A 107 0.03 -11.37 -8.61
C SER A 107 -0.85 -12.58 -8.35
N THR A 108 -1.07 -13.42 -9.36
CA THR A 108 -1.99 -14.58 -9.26
C THR A 108 -1.76 -15.43 -8.00
N ASN A 109 -0.52 -15.59 -7.56
CA ASN A 109 -0.16 -16.49 -6.46
C ASN A 109 0.79 -15.87 -5.43
N SER A 110 1.03 -14.55 -5.44
CA SER A 110 1.98 -13.94 -4.51
C SER A 110 1.73 -12.46 -4.27
N VAL A 111 2.04 -11.99 -3.06
CA VAL A 111 2.16 -10.57 -2.73
C VAL A 111 3.62 -10.16 -2.93
N GLN A 112 3.85 -9.13 -3.74
CA GLN A 112 5.18 -8.56 -3.94
C GLN A 112 5.24 -7.15 -3.37
N GLY A 113 6.23 -6.91 -2.52
CA GLY A 113 6.60 -5.57 -2.06
C GLY A 113 7.73 -4.99 -2.87
N TYR A 114 7.63 -3.71 -3.20
CA TYR A 114 8.69 -2.91 -3.79
C TYR A 114 8.91 -1.67 -2.91
N GLN A 115 10.16 -1.31 -2.68
CA GLN A 115 10.54 -0.08 -1.99
C GLN A 115 11.28 0.86 -2.95
N GLY A 116 11.09 2.16 -2.78
CA GLY A 116 11.85 3.18 -3.45
C GLY A 116 13.33 3.06 -3.14
N ASP A 117 14.16 3.18 -4.17
CA ASP A 117 15.62 3.16 -4.09
C ASP A 117 16.21 4.53 -4.41
N SER A 118 15.69 5.19 -5.46
CA SER A 118 16.08 6.53 -5.87
C SER A 118 14.98 7.22 -6.68
N GLY A 119 15.10 8.53 -6.87
CA GLY A 119 14.17 9.32 -7.68
C GLY A 119 13.69 10.56 -6.94
N SER A 120 12.50 11.03 -7.28
CA SER A 120 11.96 12.26 -6.70
C SER A 120 10.44 12.26 -6.65
N VAL A 121 9.89 12.92 -5.64
CA VAL A 121 8.50 13.37 -5.57
C VAL A 121 8.49 14.89 -5.60
N VAL A 122 7.85 15.48 -6.61
CA VAL A 122 7.69 16.94 -6.71
C VAL A 122 6.30 17.28 -6.18
N LEU A 123 6.26 18.08 -5.11
CA LEU A 123 5.04 18.56 -4.47
C LEU A 123 4.75 20.00 -4.92
N THR A 124 3.47 20.28 -5.12
CA THR A 124 2.94 21.60 -5.40
C THR A 124 1.75 21.84 -4.49
N GLN A 125 1.54 23.10 -4.11
CA GLN A 125 0.41 23.50 -3.27
C GLN A 125 -0.38 24.59 -3.98
N SER A 126 -1.70 24.44 -4.02
CA SER A 126 -2.59 25.46 -4.55
C SER A 126 -2.76 26.61 -3.55
N SER A 127 -3.37 27.71 -3.99
CA SER A 127 -3.77 28.79 -3.08
C SER A 127 -4.86 28.39 -2.08
N SER A 128 -5.59 27.29 -2.33
CA SER A 128 -6.57 26.71 -1.38
C SER A 128 -5.92 25.78 -0.35
N GLY A 129 -4.61 25.54 -0.45
CA GLY A 129 -3.87 24.64 0.43
C GLY A 129 -3.89 23.17 0.00
N GLU A 130 -4.60 22.83 -1.08
CA GLU A 130 -4.61 21.48 -1.65
C GLU A 130 -3.24 21.12 -2.22
N LEU A 131 -2.80 19.88 -1.97
CA LEU A 131 -1.56 19.36 -2.52
C LEU A 131 -1.80 18.60 -3.82
N SER A 132 -0.85 18.76 -4.73
CA SER A 132 -0.74 18.00 -5.97
C SER A 132 0.73 17.67 -6.22
N GLY A 133 1.02 16.65 -7.00
CA GLY A 133 2.40 16.29 -7.25
C GLY A 133 2.62 15.24 -8.31
N ARG A 134 3.89 14.98 -8.56
CA ARG A 134 4.37 14.00 -9.53
C ARG A 134 5.47 13.17 -8.88
N LEU A 135 5.52 11.89 -9.23
CA LEU A 135 6.59 11.00 -8.80
C LEU A 135 7.28 10.34 -10.00
N ALA A 136 8.59 10.17 -9.88
CA ALA A 136 9.42 9.37 -10.78
C ALA A 136 10.46 8.65 -9.93
N VAL A 137 10.37 7.32 -9.85
CA VAL A 137 11.03 6.51 -8.84
C VAL A 137 11.63 5.26 -9.47
N SER A 138 12.88 4.97 -9.16
CA SER A 138 13.45 3.63 -9.27
C SER A 138 13.16 2.90 -7.96
N ALA A 139 12.53 1.73 -8.06
CA ALA A 139 12.17 0.89 -6.95
C ALA A 139 12.77 -0.51 -7.14
N ARG A 140 12.85 -1.27 -6.06
CA ARG A 140 13.35 -2.64 -6.07
C ARG A 140 12.46 -3.55 -5.23
N SER A 141 12.33 -4.80 -5.65
CA SER A 141 11.62 -5.80 -4.85
C SER A 141 12.33 -6.02 -3.52
N VAL A 142 11.56 -6.08 -2.43
CA VAL A 142 12.08 -6.37 -1.09
C VAL A 142 12.50 -7.83 -0.91
N VAL A 143 12.07 -8.72 -1.81
CA VAL A 143 12.33 -10.17 -1.73
C VAL A 143 13.56 -10.58 -2.53
N ASN A 144 13.73 -10.04 -3.75
CA ASN A 144 14.77 -10.47 -4.69
C ASN A 144 15.56 -9.33 -5.35
N GLY A 145 15.34 -8.08 -4.92
CA GLY A 145 16.07 -6.92 -5.44
C GLY A 145 15.79 -6.56 -6.90
N ARG A 146 14.84 -7.22 -7.59
CA ARG A 146 14.58 -6.93 -9.00
C ARG A 146 14.05 -5.49 -9.19
N PRO A 147 14.58 -4.75 -10.16
CA PRO A 147 14.26 -3.34 -10.33
C PRO A 147 12.92 -3.11 -11.01
N LEU A 148 12.32 -1.97 -10.70
CA LEU A 148 11.06 -1.47 -11.25
C LEU A 148 11.14 0.05 -11.36
N THR A 149 10.65 0.62 -12.46
CA THR A 149 10.49 2.07 -12.62
C THR A 149 9.03 2.42 -12.40
N LEU A 150 8.75 3.35 -11.50
CA LEU A 150 7.43 3.84 -11.11
C LEU A 150 7.31 5.32 -11.48
N THR A 151 6.22 5.69 -12.15
CA THR A 151 5.89 7.10 -12.43
C THR A 151 4.42 7.36 -12.13
N GLY A 152 4.09 8.58 -11.73
CA GLY A 152 2.70 8.91 -11.43
C GLY A 152 2.47 10.37 -11.11
N LYS A 153 1.22 10.69 -10.82
CA LYS A 153 0.75 12.00 -10.37
C LYS A 153 -0.37 11.82 -9.35
N PHE A 154 -0.51 12.81 -8.47
CA PHE A 154 -1.64 12.94 -7.56
C PHE A 154 -2.13 14.38 -7.54
N GLN A 155 -3.41 14.58 -7.23
CA GLN A 155 -4.04 15.89 -7.24
C GLN A 155 -5.21 15.98 -6.27
N GLY A 156 -5.48 17.20 -5.79
CA GLY A 156 -6.62 17.50 -4.92
C GLY A 156 -6.50 16.87 -3.53
N LEU A 157 -5.29 16.76 -2.98
CA LEU A 157 -5.10 16.22 -1.63
C LEU A 157 -5.42 17.28 -0.58
N VAL A 158 -6.32 16.95 0.33
CA VAL A 158 -6.50 17.70 1.57
C VAL A 158 -5.73 16.96 2.67
N VAL A 159 -4.80 17.66 3.33
CA VAL A 159 -4.01 17.07 4.42
C VAL A 159 -4.87 17.00 5.67
N MET A 160 -5.08 15.80 6.19
CA MET A 160 -5.78 15.56 7.43
C MET A 160 -4.79 15.21 8.55
N PRO A 161 -5.04 15.58 9.82
CA PRO A 161 -4.27 15.05 10.93
C PRO A 161 -4.43 13.52 11.03
N GLN A 162 -3.34 12.79 11.27
CA GLN A 162 -3.41 11.34 11.48
C GLN A 162 -4.11 11.04 12.80
N SER A 163 -5.17 10.22 12.76
CA SER A 163 -6.01 9.91 13.92
C SER A 163 -5.55 8.67 14.71
N ARG A 164 -4.76 7.78 14.11
CA ARG A 164 -4.40 6.47 14.67
C ARG A 164 -3.03 6.43 15.37
N GLY A 165 -2.46 7.60 15.63
CA GLY A 165 -1.07 7.72 16.08
C GLY A 165 -0.09 7.57 14.92
N CYS A 166 1.17 7.91 15.20
CA CYS A 166 2.24 8.04 14.22
C CYS A 166 3.11 6.79 14.05
N GLY A 167 2.77 5.68 14.71
CA GLY A 167 3.54 4.45 14.63
C GLY A 167 3.43 3.79 13.27
N PRO A 168 4.41 2.93 12.87
CA PRO A 168 4.05 1.85 11.96
C PRO A 168 2.84 1.20 12.61
N ASP A 169 1.69 1.21 11.93
CA ASP A 169 0.44 0.72 12.49
C ASP A 169 0.77 -0.51 13.34
N ALA A 170 0.39 -0.46 14.62
CA ALA A 170 0.39 -1.62 15.48
C ALA A 170 -0.48 -2.65 14.75
N ALA A 171 0.15 -3.41 13.85
CA ALA A 171 -0.41 -4.55 13.19
C ALA A 171 -0.59 -5.52 14.33
N ASP A 172 -1.71 -5.35 15.03
CA ASP A 172 -2.35 -6.31 15.92
C ASP A 172 -1.35 -7.30 16.50
N SER A 173 -0.36 -6.79 17.25
CA SER A 173 0.58 -7.65 17.97
C SER A 173 -0.09 -8.24 19.22
N THR A 174 -1.43 -8.28 19.24
CA THR A 174 -2.24 -9.00 20.20
C THR A 174 -2.67 -10.39 19.72
N GLU A 175 -2.11 -10.91 18.63
CA GLU A 175 -1.76 -12.34 18.64
C GLU A 175 -0.51 -12.53 19.51
N THR A 176 -0.70 -12.38 20.81
CA THR A 176 -0.10 -13.31 21.75
C THR A 176 -0.55 -14.69 21.30
N TYR A 177 0.19 -15.30 20.37
CA TYR A 177 0.39 -16.74 20.39
C TYR A 177 0.97 -17.00 21.78
N ALA A 178 0.08 -17.18 22.75
CA ALA A 178 0.37 -17.89 23.96
C ALA A 178 0.77 -19.27 23.47
N ASP A 179 2.07 -19.39 23.24
CA ASP A 179 2.91 -20.51 23.57
C ASP A 179 2.20 -21.46 24.56
N SER A 180 1.32 -22.30 24.05
CA SER A 180 1.02 -23.59 24.66
C SER A 180 2.12 -24.55 24.23
N ALA A 181 3.38 -24.22 24.58
CA ALA A 181 4.50 -25.16 24.62
C ALA A 181 4.74 -25.71 26.03
N ASP A 182 3.83 -25.48 26.98
CA ASP A 182 3.81 -26.21 28.25
C ASP A 182 2.72 -27.28 28.20
N THR A 183 3.08 -28.47 27.69
CA THR A 183 2.71 -29.83 28.17
C THR A 183 2.95 -30.84 27.05
N TYR A 184 4.22 -31.07 26.67
CA TYR A 184 4.67 -32.35 26.13
C TYR A 184 6.12 -32.60 26.57
N ALA A 185 6.35 -32.38 27.86
CA ALA A 185 7.46 -32.98 28.58
C ALA A 185 6.87 -34.08 29.47
N ASP A 186 6.48 -35.20 28.85
CA ASP A 186 6.30 -36.45 29.59
C ASP A 186 6.69 -37.63 28.70
N SER A 187 7.71 -38.36 29.16
CA SER A 187 8.11 -39.73 28.83
C SER A 187 8.31 -40.13 27.35
N ILE A 188 9.52 -39.87 26.84
CA ILE A 188 10.19 -40.87 25.99
C ILE A 188 11.36 -41.40 26.82
N ASP A 189 11.08 -42.46 27.57
CA ASP A 189 12.10 -43.32 28.17
C ASP A 189 12.87 -43.99 27.03
N PHE A 190 14.12 -43.57 26.85
CA PHE A 190 15.10 -44.31 26.06
C PHE A 190 15.68 -45.38 26.98
N ASP A 191 15.17 -46.60 26.85
CA ASP A 191 15.82 -47.78 27.41
C ASP A 191 17.19 -47.96 26.72
N ASP A 192 18.26 -47.56 27.42
CA ASP A 192 19.64 -47.95 27.15
C ASP A 192 19.78 -49.46 27.45
N ASP A 193 19.57 -50.30 26.43
CA ASP A 193 19.98 -51.71 26.48
C ASP A 193 21.45 -51.83 26.06
N ASP A 194 22.30 -51.89 27.09
CA ASP A 194 23.68 -52.34 27.07
C ASP A 194 23.80 -53.74 26.42
N ALA A 195 24.52 -53.85 25.32
CA ALA A 195 25.02 -55.14 24.82
C ALA A 195 26.54 -55.09 24.60
N SER A 196 27.23 -55.60 25.61
CA SER A 196 28.65 -55.95 25.67
C SER A 196 29.15 -56.69 24.43
N THR A 197 30.33 -56.31 23.95
CA THR A 197 31.21 -57.26 23.25
C THR A 197 32.61 -57.19 23.85
N ASP A 198 32.89 -58.20 24.67
CA ASP A 198 34.24 -58.61 25.06
C ASP A 198 35.04 -59.06 23.83
N VAL A 199 36.29 -58.61 23.72
CA VAL A 199 37.30 -59.27 22.88
C VAL A 199 38.63 -59.25 23.63
N ASP A 200 39.09 -60.46 23.98
CA ASP A 200 40.42 -60.81 24.51
C ASP A 200 41.56 -60.53 23.52
#